data_AF-A0AAQ4RDF0-F1
#
_entry.id   AF-A0AAQ4RDF0-F1
#
_cell.length_a   1.000
_cell.length_b   1.000
_cell.length_c   1.000
_cell.angle_alpha   90.00
_cell.angle_beta   90.00
_cell.angle_gamma   90.00
#
_symmetry.space_group_name_H-M   'P 1'
#
loop_
_entity.id
_entity.type
_entity.pdbx_description
1 polymer ?
#
loop_
_entity_poly.entity_id
_entity_poly.type
_entity_poly.pdbx_seq_one_letter_code
_entity_poly.pdbx_strand_id
1 'polypeptide(L)'
;MTLSLQRQMMENLIIAKARQDALQRKMEERRLRLQEEANRRFAASGAMTTEEQEQRILYTNVLEYEQDHDWPKLWKANMRKNPGDEALVSGLVSYLLSRSDHPVVKLLRKHQYRVYNRLYPIVSKGLPHSAALPLRPSCSTHSLHHAETQKRPSRGSSIGGYSFSAGLSPSRSRSHHLHSDYGDEEGDEEPHEQASVDRENSFEDLEQFLTQLDWAPLHGSTDDPGSDSELTFDPSMQREQEEGTVQELEMRALTEHLKAVVKDIHIAIDQLLSLCLLSFECLNTASSKDLCLASIEEAFFTPLWSALVVLFRRVHREREQAFEASMKRYRDASPADVGVPLKLFPGDPDALQGSYPYESAVQELKLLVKDCCPQRKLECIVRTLRLICACAEDYRCLHEVDSPQKIAAIGADDLLPILSFVALRCQCPQLVSECAALEEFIHEGYLIGEEGYCLTSLQSALAYIESLCTGGAPHPADNPF
;
A
#
# COMPACT_ATOMS: atom_id res chain seq x y z
N MET A 1 -35.09 4.64 56.95
CA MET A 1 -35.25 4.10 55.58
C MET A 1 -33.95 3.50 55.06
N THR A 2 -32.85 4.26 55.02
CA THR A 2 -31.44 3.84 54.74
C THR A 2 -31.13 2.33 54.73
N LEU A 3 -31.23 1.61 55.86
CA LEU A 3 -30.90 0.17 55.93
C LEU A 3 -31.71 -0.73 54.97
N SER A 4 -32.95 -0.36 54.64
CA SER A 4 -33.76 -1.09 53.66
C SER A 4 -33.27 -0.83 52.23
N LEU A 5 -32.87 0.41 51.93
CA LEU A 5 -32.35 0.81 50.62
C LEU A 5 -30.98 0.17 50.37
N GLN A 6 -30.07 0.20 51.35
CA GLN A 6 -28.77 -0.50 51.27
C GLN A 6 -28.94 -2.00 51.04
N ARG A 7 -29.89 -2.64 51.72
CA ARG A 7 -30.18 -4.07 51.52
C ARG A 7 -30.68 -4.34 50.10
N GLN A 8 -31.63 -3.54 49.60
CA GLN A 8 -32.17 -3.68 48.25
C GLN A 8 -31.12 -3.39 47.16
N MET A 9 -30.23 -2.43 47.40
CA MET A 9 -29.12 -2.12 46.49
C MET A 9 -28.09 -3.27 46.43
N MET A 10 -27.73 -3.85 47.57
CA MET A 10 -26.85 -5.01 47.62
C MET A 10 -27.51 -6.27 47.00
N GLU A 11 -28.82 -6.46 47.19
CA GLU A 11 -29.58 -7.53 46.54
C GLU A 11 -29.62 -7.35 45.01
N ASN A 12 -29.85 -6.13 44.53
CA ASN A 12 -29.75 -5.78 43.10
C ASN A 12 -28.33 -6.03 42.55
N LEU A 13 -27.27 -5.68 43.29
CA LEU A 13 -25.88 -5.90 42.90
C LEU A 13 -25.54 -7.40 42.79
N ILE A 14 -26.01 -8.20 43.75
CA ILE A 14 -25.87 -9.67 43.72
C ILE A 14 -26.62 -10.27 42.52
N ILE A 15 -27.83 -9.79 42.22
CA ILE A 15 -28.61 -10.22 41.05
C ILE A 15 -27.93 -9.80 39.73
N ALA A 16 -27.38 -8.58 39.66
CA ALA A 16 -26.64 -8.10 38.49
C ALA A 16 -25.38 -8.95 38.25
N LYS A 17 -24.58 -9.19 39.29
CA LYS A 17 -23.40 -10.05 39.21
C LYS A 17 -23.75 -11.48 38.82
N ALA A 18 -24.77 -12.09 39.43
CA ALA A 18 -25.20 -13.44 39.08
C ALA A 18 -25.68 -13.54 37.61
N ARG A 19 -26.25 -12.47 37.04
CA ARG A 19 -26.58 -12.38 35.60
C ARG A 19 -25.31 -12.24 34.74
N GLN A 20 -24.35 -11.41 35.14
CA GLN A 20 -23.06 -11.27 34.46
C GLN A 20 -22.30 -12.61 34.44
N ASP A 21 -22.15 -13.27 35.59
CA ASP A 21 -21.50 -14.57 35.72
C ASP A 21 -22.19 -15.65 34.87
N ALA A 22 -23.52 -15.57 34.69
CA ALA A 22 -24.29 -16.50 33.87
C ALA A 22 -24.22 -16.20 32.36
N LEU A 23 -24.05 -14.93 31.98
CA LEU A 23 -23.78 -14.52 30.60
C LEU A 23 -22.34 -14.90 30.21
N GLN A 24 -21.36 -14.64 31.07
CA GLN A 24 -19.96 -14.99 30.85
C GLN A 24 -19.78 -16.50 30.63
N ARG A 25 -20.31 -17.35 31.51
CA ARG A 25 -20.26 -18.81 31.32
C ARG A 25 -20.91 -19.28 30.01
N LYS A 26 -22.00 -18.63 29.56
CA LYS A 26 -22.61 -18.93 28.25
C LYS A 26 -21.72 -18.50 27.07
N MET A 27 -21.00 -17.39 27.18
CA MET A 27 -20.03 -16.98 26.16
C MET A 27 -18.81 -17.91 26.13
N GLU A 28 -18.30 -18.33 27.30
CA GLU A 28 -17.22 -19.31 27.43
C GLU A 28 -17.63 -20.69 26.86
N GLU A 29 -18.82 -21.19 27.20
CA GLU A 29 -19.39 -22.42 26.61
C GLU A 29 -19.59 -22.31 25.08
N ARG A 30 -20.05 -21.16 24.57
CA ARG A 30 -20.16 -20.89 23.13
C ARG A 30 -18.77 -20.97 22.48
N ARG A 31 -17.80 -20.21 23.01
CA ARG A 31 -16.45 -20.12 22.47
C ARG A 31 -15.73 -21.47 22.48
N LEU A 32 -15.88 -22.28 23.53
CA LEU A 32 -15.32 -23.63 23.60
C LEU A 32 -15.84 -24.53 22.49
N ARG A 33 -17.17 -24.53 22.23
CA ARG A 33 -17.76 -25.34 21.14
C ARG A 33 -17.29 -24.91 19.75
N LEU A 34 -17.11 -23.61 19.53
CA LEU A 34 -16.57 -23.08 18.27
C LEU A 34 -15.06 -23.40 18.12
N GLN A 35 -14.31 -23.42 19.22
CA GLN A 35 -12.91 -23.85 19.24
C GLN A 35 -12.79 -25.37 19.00
N GLU A 36 -13.69 -26.20 19.52
CA GLU A 36 -13.80 -27.62 19.17
C GLU A 36 -14.12 -27.81 17.69
N GLU A 37 -15.00 -26.99 17.11
CA GLU A 37 -15.31 -27.03 15.69
C GLU A 37 -14.12 -26.63 14.80
N ALA A 38 -13.41 -25.57 15.17
CA ALA A 38 -12.14 -25.20 14.54
C ALA A 38 -11.12 -26.34 14.66
N ASN A 39 -10.90 -26.89 15.86
CA ASN A 39 -9.98 -28.02 16.06
C ASN A 39 -10.35 -29.23 15.18
N ARG A 40 -11.64 -29.55 15.01
CA ARG A 40 -12.08 -30.62 14.07
C ARG A 40 -11.76 -30.30 12.61
N ARG A 41 -11.82 -29.03 12.17
CA ARG A 41 -11.42 -28.61 10.82
C ARG A 41 -9.94 -28.85 10.53
N PHE A 42 -9.07 -28.70 11.53
CA PHE A 42 -7.62 -28.90 11.40
C PHE A 42 -7.11 -30.28 11.86
N ALA A 43 -7.96 -31.14 12.42
CA ALA A 43 -7.58 -32.45 12.99
C ALA A 43 -7.08 -33.50 11.97
N ALA A 44 -7.11 -33.19 10.68
CA ALA A 44 -6.51 -34.01 9.63
C ALA A 44 -4.98 -33.77 9.47
N SER A 45 -4.47 -32.63 9.95
CA SER A 45 -3.04 -32.38 10.08
C SER A 45 -2.45 -33.08 11.31
N GLY A 46 -1.20 -33.55 11.19
CA GLY A 46 -0.54 -34.36 12.22
C GLY A 46 0.04 -33.55 13.40
N ALA A 47 1.29 -33.11 13.27
CA ALA A 47 1.99 -32.39 14.33
C ALA A 47 1.54 -30.93 14.37
N MET A 48 0.81 -30.55 15.43
CA MET A 48 0.26 -29.20 15.62
C MET A 48 1.36 -28.14 15.66
N THR A 49 1.50 -27.37 14.58
CA THR A 49 2.46 -26.26 14.48
C THR A 49 1.93 -25.00 15.16
N THR A 50 2.82 -24.02 15.37
CA THR A 50 2.42 -22.67 15.83
C THR A 50 1.50 -21.98 14.81
N GLU A 51 1.77 -22.15 13.52
CA GLU A 51 0.99 -21.58 12.42
C GLU A 51 -0.43 -22.17 12.36
N GLU A 52 -0.57 -23.48 12.53
CA GLU A 52 -1.88 -24.12 12.66
C GLU A 52 -2.63 -23.63 13.90
N GLN A 53 -1.93 -23.42 15.02
CA GLN A 53 -2.56 -22.91 16.24
C GLN A 53 -3.05 -21.46 16.05
N GLU A 54 -2.31 -20.62 15.33
CA GLU A 54 -2.77 -19.28 14.93
C GLU A 54 -3.99 -19.36 13.99
N GLN A 55 -3.95 -20.21 12.95
CA GLN A 55 -5.08 -20.41 12.04
C GLN A 55 -6.34 -20.94 12.76
N ARG A 56 -6.20 -21.87 13.71
CA ARG A 56 -7.30 -22.37 14.56
C ARG A 56 -7.93 -21.24 15.38
N ILE A 57 -7.13 -20.35 15.97
CA ILE A 57 -7.62 -19.17 16.71
C ILE A 57 -8.35 -18.20 15.77
N LEU A 58 -7.75 -17.87 14.63
CA LEU A 58 -8.34 -16.96 13.64
C LEU A 58 -9.68 -17.49 13.08
N TYR A 59 -9.75 -18.78 12.75
CA TYR A 59 -10.98 -19.41 12.29
C TYR A 59 -12.03 -19.54 13.39
N THR A 60 -11.64 -19.76 14.66
CA THR A 60 -12.57 -19.69 15.80
C THR A 60 -13.22 -18.31 15.91
N ASN A 61 -12.46 -17.23 15.69
CA ASN A 61 -13.00 -15.86 15.69
C ASN A 61 -13.97 -15.61 14.52
N VAL A 62 -13.73 -16.22 13.34
CA VAL A 62 -14.68 -16.20 12.21
C VAL A 62 -15.98 -16.91 12.58
N LEU A 63 -15.88 -18.14 13.09
CA LEU A 63 -17.06 -18.90 13.54
C LEU A 63 -17.84 -18.16 14.62
N GLU A 64 -17.16 -17.42 15.51
CA GLU A 64 -17.82 -16.57 16.50
C GLU A 64 -18.57 -15.40 15.85
N TYR A 65 -17.95 -14.70 14.89
CA TYR A 65 -18.58 -13.61 14.14
C TYR A 65 -19.78 -14.09 13.28
N GLU A 66 -19.72 -15.28 12.69
CA GLU A 66 -20.81 -15.83 11.87
C GLU A 66 -22.06 -16.25 12.67
N GLN A 67 -21.97 -16.39 14.00
CA GLN A 67 -23.17 -16.60 14.83
C GLN A 67 -23.99 -15.30 14.92
N ASP A 68 -23.34 -14.16 15.10
CA ASP A 68 -24.00 -12.86 15.30
C ASP A 68 -24.37 -12.14 13.99
N HIS A 69 -23.92 -12.66 12.83
CA HIS A 69 -24.18 -12.08 11.51
C HIS A 69 -24.78 -13.10 10.53
N ASP A 70 -25.85 -12.73 9.83
CA ASP A 70 -26.50 -13.61 8.84
C ASP A 70 -26.02 -13.42 7.40
N TRP A 71 -25.35 -12.32 7.07
CA TRP A 71 -24.83 -12.08 5.72
C TRP A 71 -23.89 -13.20 5.20
N PRO A 72 -22.99 -13.83 6.00
CA PRO A 72 -22.15 -14.92 5.51
C PRO A 72 -22.99 -16.13 5.08
N LYS A 73 -24.03 -16.43 5.85
CA LYS A 73 -24.98 -17.53 5.58
C LYS A 73 -25.76 -17.27 4.28
N LEU A 74 -26.22 -16.03 4.06
CA LEU A 74 -26.91 -15.60 2.84
C LEU A 74 -26.01 -15.69 1.61
N TRP A 75 -24.78 -15.18 1.66
CA TRP A 75 -23.82 -15.27 0.55
C TRP A 75 -23.42 -16.73 0.26
N LYS A 76 -23.10 -17.54 1.29
CA LYS A 76 -22.84 -18.98 1.14
C LYS A 76 -24.02 -19.76 0.57
N ALA A 77 -25.27 -19.28 0.73
CA ALA A 77 -26.45 -19.86 0.11
C ALA A 77 -26.69 -19.37 -1.32
N ASN A 78 -26.29 -18.13 -1.66
CA ASN A 78 -26.36 -17.59 -3.02
C ASN A 78 -25.31 -18.23 -3.95
N MET A 79 -24.05 -18.34 -3.50
CA MET A 79 -22.98 -19.02 -4.22
C MET A 79 -23.29 -20.49 -4.50
N ARG A 80 -24.03 -21.17 -3.60
CA ARG A 80 -24.50 -22.55 -3.81
C ARG A 80 -25.64 -22.69 -4.82
N LYS A 81 -26.32 -21.61 -5.19
CA LYS A 81 -27.33 -21.59 -6.26
C LYS A 81 -26.72 -21.24 -7.62
N ASN A 82 -25.71 -20.38 -7.62
CA ASN A 82 -25.04 -19.86 -8.83
C ASN A 82 -23.54 -20.21 -8.81
N PRO A 83 -23.16 -21.50 -8.87
CA PRO A 83 -21.75 -21.90 -8.88
C PRO A 83 -21.08 -21.46 -10.19
N GLY A 84 -19.94 -20.75 -10.10
CA GLY A 84 -19.18 -20.25 -11.25
C GLY A 84 -19.52 -18.82 -11.70
N ASP A 85 -20.33 -18.07 -10.94
CA ASP A 85 -20.53 -16.64 -11.16
C ASP A 85 -19.38 -15.83 -10.54
N GLU A 86 -18.47 -15.37 -11.40
CA GLU A 86 -17.26 -14.61 -11.00
C GLU A 86 -17.60 -13.22 -10.44
N ALA A 87 -18.71 -12.60 -10.87
CA ALA A 87 -19.17 -11.33 -10.32
C ALA A 87 -19.69 -11.49 -8.88
N LEU A 88 -20.29 -12.63 -8.55
CA LEU A 88 -20.65 -12.96 -7.16
C LEU A 88 -19.41 -13.28 -6.30
N VAL A 89 -18.33 -13.84 -6.87
CA VAL A 89 -17.04 -14.00 -6.14
C VAL A 89 -16.47 -12.63 -5.77
N SER A 90 -16.23 -11.76 -6.76
CA SER A 90 -15.65 -10.43 -6.52
C SER A 90 -16.55 -9.57 -5.63
N GLY A 91 -17.87 -9.66 -5.81
CA GLY A 91 -18.87 -9.00 -4.97
C GLY A 91 -18.85 -9.48 -3.51
N LEU A 92 -18.67 -10.78 -3.27
CA LEU A 92 -18.54 -11.35 -1.92
C LEU A 92 -17.27 -10.84 -1.24
N VAL A 93 -16.11 -10.88 -1.92
CA VAL A 93 -14.83 -10.47 -1.32
C VAL A 93 -14.81 -8.95 -1.09
N SER A 94 -15.32 -8.15 -2.02
CA SER A 94 -15.52 -6.70 -1.82
C SER A 94 -16.44 -6.40 -0.63
N TYR A 95 -17.56 -7.15 -0.51
CA TYR A 95 -18.48 -6.99 0.63
C TYR A 95 -17.80 -7.38 1.96
N LEU A 96 -17.02 -8.47 1.98
CA LEU A 96 -16.25 -8.91 3.14
C LEU A 96 -15.22 -7.85 3.57
N LEU A 97 -14.46 -7.31 2.62
CA LEU A 97 -13.44 -6.29 2.88
C LEU A 97 -14.05 -4.96 3.39
N SER A 98 -15.31 -4.67 3.04
CA SER A 98 -16.07 -3.53 3.61
C SER A 98 -16.43 -3.67 5.10
N ARG A 99 -16.27 -4.86 5.72
CA ARG A 99 -16.62 -5.12 7.12
C ARG A 99 -15.39 -4.97 8.03
N SER A 100 -15.12 -3.76 8.51
CA SER A 100 -13.98 -3.43 9.40
C SER A 100 -13.91 -4.27 10.69
N ASP A 101 -15.03 -4.84 11.09
CA ASP A 101 -15.21 -5.69 12.27
C ASP A 101 -15.01 -7.19 11.99
N HIS A 102 -14.99 -7.62 10.72
CA HIS A 102 -14.78 -9.01 10.32
C HIS A 102 -13.35 -9.48 10.65
N PRO A 103 -13.13 -10.71 11.16
CA PRO A 103 -11.80 -11.18 11.55
C PRO A 103 -10.75 -11.15 10.44
N VAL A 104 -11.11 -11.39 9.17
CA VAL A 104 -10.17 -11.25 8.03
C VAL A 104 -9.72 -9.80 7.87
N VAL A 105 -10.61 -8.81 8.04
CA VAL A 105 -10.25 -7.39 7.87
C VAL A 105 -9.43 -6.88 9.06
N LYS A 106 -9.71 -7.39 10.26
CA LYS A 106 -8.85 -7.19 11.45
C LYS A 106 -7.46 -7.79 11.24
N LEU A 107 -7.36 -8.98 10.64
CA LEU A 107 -6.10 -9.62 10.29
C LEU A 107 -5.34 -8.81 9.22
N LEU A 108 -6.01 -8.38 8.17
CA LEU A 108 -5.47 -7.54 7.09
C LEU A 108 -4.81 -6.28 7.67
N ARG A 109 -5.54 -5.52 8.49
CA ARG A 109 -5.03 -4.31 9.15
C ARG A 109 -3.85 -4.61 10.08
N LYS A 110 -3.87 -5.73 10.81
CA LYS A 110 -2.75 -6.19 11.66
C LYS A 110 -1.48 -6.44 10.84
N HIS A 111 -1.59 -7.09 9.68
CA HIS A 111 -0.43 -7.31 8.80
C HIS A 111 0.04 -6.01 8.15
N GLN A 112 -0.88 -5.17 7.67
CA GLN A 112 -0.54 -3.87 7.10
C GLN A 112 0.22 -2.99 8.09
N TYR A 113 -0.24 -2.91 9.34
CA TYR A 113 0.45 -2.19 10.41
C TYR A 113 1.83 -2.80 10.74
N ARG A 114 1.97 -4.13 10.77
CA ARG A 114 3.27 -4.82 10.94
C ARG A 114 4.25 -4.48 9.82
N VAL A 115 3.82 -4.51 8.56
CA VAL A 115 4.65 -4.17 7.40
C VAL A 115 5.00 -2.69 7.41
N TYR A 116 4.02 -1.81 7.61
CA TYR A 116 4.24 -0.38 7.75
C TYR A 116 5.27 -0.04 8.84
N ASN A 117 5.19 -0.66 10.02
CA ASN A 117 6.16 -0.43 11.10
C ASN A 117 7.59 -0.89 10.76
N ARG A 118 7.78 -1.81 9.80
CA ARG A 118 9.11 -2.15 9.24
C ARG A 118 9.58 -1.13 8.19
N LEU A 119 8.66 -0.50 7.47
CA LEU A 119 8.96 0.50 6.43
C LEU A 119 9.19 1.90 7.02
N TYR A 120 8.46 2.25 8.08
CA TYR A 120 8.45 3.58 8.68
C TYR A 120 9.86 4.11 9.06
N PRO A 121 10.79 3.33 9.68
CA PRO A 121 12.15 3.79 9.97
C PRO A 121 13.00 4.11 8.73
N ILE A 122 12.57 3.64 7.55
CA ILE A 122 13.23 3.88 6.26
C ILE A 122 12.60 5.11 5.62
N VAL A 123 11.28 5.12 5.50
CA VAL A 123 10.50 6.23 4.93
C VAL A 123 10.73 7.54 5.69
N SER A 124 10.65 7.53 7.03
CA SER A 124 10.86 8.72 7.88
C SER A 124 12.28 9.32 7.76
N LYS A 125 13.30 8.48 7.59
CA LYS A 125 14.68 8.92 7.25
C LYS A 125 14.80 9.53 5.84
N GLY A 126 13.75 9.48 5.03
CA GLY A 126 13.67 10.14 3.72
C GLY A 126 13.38 11.63 3.81
N LEU A 127 12.83 12.12 4.94
CA LEU A 127 12.74 13.55 5.19
C LEU A 127 14.15 14.09 5.54
N PRO A 128 14.63 15.15 4.87
CA PRO A 128 15.86 15.81 5.30
C PRO A 128 15.66 16.33 6.72
N HIS A 129 16.44 15.80 7.66
CA HIS A 129 16.36 16.19 9.06
C HIS A 129 16.87 17.62 9.22
N SER A 130 15.94 18.58 9.16
CA SER A 130 16.21 19.97 9.55
C SER A 130 16.79 19.96 10.97
N ALA A 131 18.02 20.45 11.12
CA ALA A 131 18.87 20.21 12.30
C ALA A 131 18.48 21.07 13.53
N ALA A 132 17.20 21.09 13.87
CA ALA A 132 16.65 21.73 15.06
C ALA A 132 16.88 20.85 16.30
N LEU A 133 18.10 20.91 16.85
CA LEU A 133 18.48 20.28 18.11
C LEU A 133 17.48 20.62 19.25
N PRO A 134 16.76 19.64 19.83
CA PRO A 134 15.91 19.89 20.99
C PRO A 134 16.79 20.06 22.25
N LEU A 135 17.13 21.31 22.57
CA LEU A 135 17.82 21.67 23.80
C LEU A 135 16.99 21.20 25.02
N ARG A 136 17.52 20.23 25.77
CA ARG A 136 16.90 19.77 27.03
C ARG A 136 16.88 20.90 28.07
N PRO A 137 15.71 21.23 28.66
CA PRO A 137 15.66 21.85 29.97
C PRO A 137 15.87 20.77 31.04
N SER A 138 16.93 20.88 31.83
CA SER A 138 17.14 19.99 32.98
C SER A 138 16.18 20.33 34.14
N CYS A 139 15.86 19.33 34.96
CA CYS A 139 14.91 19.45 36.06
C CYS A 139 15.34 20.47 37.12
N SER A 140 14.37 21.15 37.74
CA SER A 140 14.45 21.55 39.14
C SER A 140 13.07 21.50 39.80
N THR A 141 13.02 21.06 41.05
CA THR A 141 11.78 20.91 41.83
C THR A 141 11.84 21.77 43.09
N HIS A 142 10.91 22.71 43.28
CA HIS A 142 10.62 23.25 44.61
C HIS A 142 9.18 23.79 44.78
N SER A 143 8.43 23.07 45.62
CA SER A 143 7.61 23.58 46.74
C SER A 143 6.71 24.83 46.59
N LEU A 144 5.39 24.57 46.70
CA LEU A 144 4.40 25.26 47.56
C LEU A 144 4.20 26.80 47.46
N HIS A 145 2.96 27.25 47.19
CA HIS A 145 2.00 27.72 48.23
C HIS A 145 0.64 28.20 47.66
N HIS A 146 -0.34 28.46 48.54
CA HIS A 146 -1.71 28.91 48.25
C HIS A 146 -1.84 30.45 48.09
N ALA A 147 -2.82 30.89 47.28
CA ALA A 147 -3.80 31.99 47.48
C ALA A 147 -4.31 32.48 46.10
N GLU A 148 -5.59 32.49 45.69
CA GLU A 148 -6.87 33.00 46.26
C GLU A 148 -7.24 34.44 45.81
N THR A 149 -8.55 34.69 45.63
CA THR A 149 -9.26 35.97 45.38
C THR A 149 -9.15 36.73 44.03
N GLN A 150 -10.25 36.65 43.27
CA GLN A 150 -11.07 37.76 42.71
C GLN A 150 -10.42 38.99 42.01
N LYS A 151 -10.91 39.31 40.79
CA LYS A 151 -11.89 40.41 40.57
C LYS A 151 -12.43 40.53 39.12
N ARG A 152 -13.69 40.93 39.00
CA ARG A 152 -14.28 41.60 37.81
C ARG A 152 -14.15 43.14 37.97
N PRO A 153 -14.13 43.91 36.86
CA PRO A 153 -15.35 44.58 36.36
C PRO A 153 -15.61 44.26 34.87
N SER A 154 -16.78 44.33 34.23
CA SER A 154 -18.11 44.96 34.44
C SER A 154 -18.42 46.14 33.50
N ARG A 155 -19.09 45.79 32.38
CA ARG A 155 -20.09 46.57 31.60
C ARG A 155 -19.71 47.91 30.92
N GLY A 156 -20.00 47.97 29.62
CA GLY A 156 -20.38 49.16 28.84
C GLY A 156 -21.37 48.75 27.74
N SER A 157 -22.28 49.63 27.28
CA SER A 157 -23.37 49.25 26.35
C SER A 157 -23.98 50.40 25.53
N SER A 158 -24.09 50.21 24.22
CA SER A 158 -25.04 50.82 23.25
C SER A 158 -24.89 50.03 21.92
N ILE A 159 -25.94 49.56 21.22
CA ILE A 159 -26.99 50.27 20.46
C ILE A 159 -26.35 51.14 19.34
N GLY A 160 -26.59 50.92 18.04
CA GLY A 160 -27.37 49.88 17.35
C GLY A 160 -27.54 50.21 15.84
N GLY A 161 -27.87 49.24 14.98
CA GLY A 161 -28.01 49.50 13.53
C GLY A 161 -28.48 48.29 12.69
N TYR A 162 -29.44 48.55 11.81
CA TYR A 162 -30.08 47.68 10.81
C TYR A 162 -29.30 47.72 9.46
N SER A 163 -29.50 46.89 8.41
CA SER A 163 -30.54 45.89 8.09
C SER A 163 -30.13 44.92 6.96
N PHE A 164 -31.00 43.93 6.69
CA PHE A 164 -31.17 43.11 5.47
C PHE A 164 -30.19 41.95 5.15
N SER A 165 -30.72 40.93 4.46
CA SER A 165 -30.16 39.57 4.37
C SER A 165 -30.76 38.74 3.22
N ALA A 166 -29.97 37.86 2.60
CA ALA A 166 -30.36 36.61 1.91
C ALA A 166 -29.08 35.88 1.42
N GLY A 167 -28.95 34.55 1.40
CA GLY A 167 -29.74 33.46 2.02
C GLY A 167 -28.80 32.26 2.26
N LEU A 168 -28.90 31.55 3.38
CA LEU A 168 -29.87 30.48 3.72
C LEU A 168 -29.43 29.06 3.32
N SER A 169 -28.99 28.30 4.33
CA SER A 169 -29.29 26.87 4.49
C SER A 169 -29.53 26.62 6.00
N PRO A 170 -30.73 26.18 6.44
CA PRO A 170 -31.10 26.24 7.86
C PRO A 170 -30.87 24.94 8.63
N SER A 171 -30.08 25.00 9.70
CA SER A 171 -30.29 24.11 10.86
C SER A 171 -31.51 24.62 11.65
N ARG A 172 -32.45 23.76 12.04
CA ARG A 172 -33.45 24.11 13.05
C ARG A 172 -33.79 22.96 13.98
N SER A 173 -33.73 23.24 15.27
CA SER A 173 -33.87 22.27 16.36
C SER A 173 -35.32 22.12 16.85
N ARG A 174 -35.61 20.94 17.40
CA ARG A 174 -36.27 20.71 18.71
C ARG A 174 -37.39 21.68 19.12
N SER A 175 -38.64 21.20 19.11
CA SER A 175 -39.76 21.80 19.85
C SER A 175 -40.05 21.01 21.14
N HIS A 176 -40.02 21.70 22.27
CA HIS A 176 -40.70 21.32 23.52
C HIS A 176 -42.22 21.57 23.37
N HIS A 177 -43.16 21.20 24.27
CA HIS A 177 -43.17 20.49 25.56
C HIS A 177 -44.60 19.93 25.75
N LEU A 178 -44.79 18.95 26.63
CA LEU A 178 -45.93 18.92 27.58
C LEU A 178 -45.51 18.15 28.84
N HIS A 179 -46.22 18.35 29.95
CA HIS A 179 -45.76 17.98 31.30
C HIS A 179 -46.80 17.14 32.07
N SER A 180 -46.31 16.14 32.81
CA SER A 180 -46.90 15.56 34.03
C SER A 180 -45.82 14.62 34.61
N ASP A 181 -44.85 15.10 35.38
CA ASP A 181 -44.98 15.58 36.77
C ASP A 181 -45.34 14.47 37.77
N TYR A 182 -44.32 14.03 38.52
CA TYR A 182 -44.26 13.71 39.96
C TYR A 182 -42.77 13.40 40.29
N GLY A 183 -42.21 13.98 41.36
CA GLY A 183 -40.87 13.67 41.87
C GLY A 183 -40.88 12.59 42.97
N ASP A 184 -39.91 12.38 43.87
CA ASP A 184 -38.56 12.95 44.18
C ASP A 184 -37.78 11.82 44.94
N GLU A 185 -36.50 11.85 45.35
CA GLU A 185 -35.37 12.81 45.39
C GLU A 185 -34.03 12.01 45.50
N GLU A 186 -32.85 12.65 45.36
CA GLU A 186 -31.47 12.10 45.59
C GLU A 186 -31.02 10.91 44.68
N GLY A 187 -29.72 10.54 44.54
CA GLY A 187 -28.45 11.10 45.01
C GLY A 187 -27.23 10.20 44.67
N ASP A 188 -26.02 10.73 44.83
CA ASP A 188 -24.67 10.09 44.78
C ASP A 188 -24.08 9.55 43.45
N GLU A 189 -22.74 9.52 43.42
CA GLU A 189 -21.84 9.21 42.30
C GLU A 189 -21.12 7.86 42.54
N GLU A 190 -20.78 7.11 41.47
CA GLU A 190 -19.73 6.08 41.54
C GLU A 190 -18.80 6.13 40.30
N PRO A 191 -17.54 5.64 40.41
CA PRO A 191 -16.44 6.18 39.61
C PRO A 191 -16.30 5.59 38.20
N HIS A 192 -15.71 6.37 37.30
CA HIS A 192 -15.11 5.82 36.08
C HIS A 192 -13.87 4.99 36.44
N GLU A 193 -13.92 3.68 36.18
CA GLU A 193 -12.69 2.90 36.03
C GLU A 193 -11.93 3.42 34.80
N GLN A 194 -10.71 3.92 35.04
CA GLN A 194 -9.83 4.38 33.96
C GLN A 194 -9.21 3.16 33.26
N ALA A 195 -9.96 2.59 32.32
CA ALA A 195 -9.39 1.67 31.34
C ALA A 195 -8.21 2.35 30.64
N SER A 196 -7.03 1.76 30.75
CA SER A 196 -5.83 2.24 30.08
C SER A 196 -6.02 2.12 28.57
N VAL A 197 -6.28 3.25 27.91
CA VAL A 197 -6.34 3.31 26.44
C VAL A 197 -4.94 3.02 25.91
N ASP A 198 -4.75 1.84 25.33
CA ASP A 198 -3.55 1.52 24.56
C ASP A 198 -3.39 2.57 23.47
N ARG A 199 -2.38 3.43 23.62
CA ARG A 199 -2.11 4.54 22.69
C ARG A 199 -1.26 4.08 21.49
N GLU A 200 -1.55 2.88 21.05
CA GLU A 200 -0.97 2.19 19.89
C GLU A 200 -2.15 1.67 19.06
N ASN A 201 -2.01 1.59 17.74
CA ASN A 201 -3.09 1.26 16.78
C ASN A 201 -4.13 2.37 16.50
N SER A 202 -3.74 3.66 16.53
CA SER A 202 -4.51 4.67 15.78
C SER A 202 -4.33 4.43 14.28
N PHE A 203 -5.29 3.73 13.67
CA PHE A 203 -5.25 3.39 12.24
C PHE A 203 -5.48 4.61 11.33
N GLU A 204 -6.08 5.68 11.87
CA GLU A 204 -6.31 6.94 11.16
C GLU A 204 -4.98 7.70 10.89
N ASP A 205 -4.01 7.59 11.80
CA ASP A 205 -2.66 8.15 11.65
C ASP A 205 -1.92 7.55 10.44
N LEU A 206 -2.18 6.28 10.11
CA LEU A 206 -1.58 5.59 8.96
C LEU A 206 -2.09 6.19 7.65
N GLU A 207 -3.41 6.33 7.50
CA GLU A 207 -4.04 6.92 6.30
C GLU A 207 -3.64 8.39 6.11
N GLN A 208 -3.55 9.17 7.20
CA GLN A 208 -3.04 10.55 7.15
C GLN A 208 -1.55 10.64 6.82
N PHE A 209 -0.71 9.67 7.22
CA PHE A 209 0.72 9.70 6.90
C PHE A 209 0.98 9.29 5.44
N LEU A 210 0.32 8.25 4.96
CA LEU A 210 0.51 7.74 3.60
C LEU A 210 0.14 8.77 2.54
N THR A 211 -0.92 9.54 2.78
CA THR A 211 -1.36 10.65 1.92
C THR A 211 -0.42 11.87 1.93
N GLN A 212 0.58 11.92 2.82
CA GLN A 212 1.62 12.96 2.85
C GLN A 212 2.93 12.55 2.14
N LEU A 213 3.06 11.28 1.72
CA LEU A 213 4.24 10.78 1.00
C LEU A 213 4.20 11.07 -0.52
N ASP A 214 3.06 11.53 -1.01
CA ASP A 214 2.84 11.77 -2.44
C ASP A 214 3.39 13.15 -2.85
N TRP A 215 4.49 13.13 -3.62
CA TRP A 215 5.17 14.25 -4.30
C TRP A 215 5.96 15.31 -3.51
N ALA A 216 7.28 15.28 -3.69
CA ALA A 216 8.16 16.44 -3.61
C ALA A 216 9.37 16.30 -4.58
N PRO A 217 9.42 17.02 -5.72
CA PRO A 217 10.59 17.02 -6.60
C PRO A 217 11.78 17.80 -6.00
N LEU A 218 12.96 17.17 -5.97
CA LEU A 218 14.20 17.82 -5.51
C LEU A 218 14.79 18.72 -6.59
N HIS A 219 14.51 20.03 -6.50
CA HIS A 219 15.29 21.04 -7.21
C HIS A 219 16.67 21.21 -6.55
N GLY A 220 17.73 21.16 -7.36
CA GLY A 220 19.10 21.38 -6.89
C GLY A 220 19.47 22.86 -6.79
N SER A 221 20.50 23.13 -5.98
CA SER A 221 21.18 24.43 -5.88
C SER A 221 22.68 24.25 -6.05
N THR A 222 23.31 25.06 -6.89
CA THR A 222 24.76 25.24 -6.91
C THR A 222 25.23 26.03 -5.68
N ASP A 223 26.51 25.92 -5.32
CA ASP A 223 27.48 27.02 -5.48
C ASP A 223 28.88 26.58 -4.97
N ASP A 224 29.92 27.23 -5.50
CA ASP A 224 31.36 27.07 -5.19
C ASP A 224 31.95 28.47 -4.94
N PRO A 225 32.86 28.66 -3.95
CA PRO A 225 34.26 28.89 -4.34
C PRO A 225 35.33 28.41 -3.33
N GLY A 226 36.15 27.44 -3.75
CA GLY A 226 37.63 27.49 -3.85
C GLY A 226 38.59 27.82 -2.68
N SER A 227 39.75 27.13 -2.67
CA SER A 227 41.14 27.67 -2.50
C SER A 227 42.11 26.83 -1.63
N ASP A 228 43.04 26.13 -2.32
CA ASP A 228 44.47 25.87 -2.05
C ASP A 228 45.04 25.37 -0.69
N SER A 229 45.64 24.16 -0.74
CA SER A 229 47.00 23.74 -0.27
C SER A 229 47.48 23.92 1.20
N GLU A 230 48.39 23.10 1.77
CA GLU A 230 49.30 22.07 1.21
C GLU A 230 49.24 20.71 1.97
N LEU A 231 49.98 19.72 1.44
CA LEU A 231 50.13 18.33 1.91
C LEU A 231 50.72 18.16 3.32
N THR A 232 50.37 17.06 4.01
CA THR A 232 51.30 15.94 4.38
C THR A 232 50.54 14.83 5.16
N PHE A 233 50.82 13.55 4.84
CA PHE A 233 50.20 12.33 5.40
C PHE A 233 48.68 12.25 5.21
N ASP A 234 48.25 11.44 4.24
CA ASP A 234 46.87 11.39 3.78
C ASP A 234 46.04 10.30 4.49
N PRO A 235 45.02 10.64 5.30
CA PRO A 235 44.09 9.69 5.87
C PRO A 235 42.87 9.41 4.97
N SER A 236 42.71 10.11 3.83
CA SER A 236 41.52 9.97 2.97
C SER A 236 41.40 8.55 2.45
N MET A 237 42.49 7.93 1.99
CA MET A 237 42.48 6.56 1.46
C MET A 237 42.00 5.51 2.47
N GLN A 238 42.24 5.70 3.78
CA GLN A 238 41.63 4.84 4.81
C GLN A 238 40.17 5.21 5.07
N ARG A 239 39.85 6.51 5.15
CA ARG A 239 38.46 6.96 5.34
C ARG A 239 37.54 6.57 4.19
N GLU A 240 37.98 6.66 2.94
CA GLU A 240 37.20 6.29 1.75
C GLU A 240 36.97 4.77 1.69
N GLN A 241 37.93 3.97 2.16
CA GLN A 241 37.72 2.52 2.32
C GLN A 241 36.80 2.19 3.52
N GLU A 242 36.89 2.93 4.62
CA GLU A 242 35.97 2.79 5.76
C GLU A 242 34.54 3.25 5.41
N GLU A 243 34.37 4.38 4.73
CA GLU A 243 33.07 4.89 4.25
C GLU A 243 32.47 3.99 3.18
N GLY A 244 33.27 3.50 2.22
CA GLY A 244 32.84 2.50 1.23
C GLY A 244 32.38 1.19 1.87
N THR A 245 33.14 0.64 2.82
CA THR A 245 32.75 -0.59 3.53
C THR A 245 31.54 -0.39 4.46
N VAL A 246 31.37 0.80 5.04
CA VAL A 246 30.13 1.16 5.76
C VAL A 246 28.94 1.21 4.80
N GLN A 247 29.08 1.86 3.63
CA GLN A 247 28.00 1.95 2.63
C GLN A 247 27.62 0.57 2.06
N GLU A 248 28.59 -0.32 1.82
CA GLU A 248 28.32 -1.72 1.46
C GLU A 248 27.55 -2.48 2.55
N LEU A 249 27.90 -2.26 3.83
CA LEU A 249 27.23 -2.89 4.96
C LEU A 249 25.80 -2.36 5.14
N GLU A 250 25.56 -1.05 4.97
CA GLU A 250 24.22 -0.46 4.96
C GLU A 250 23.37 -1.00 3.80
N MET A 251 23.93 -1.08 2.59
CA MET A 251 23.22 -1.64 1.43
C MET A 251 22.87 -3.12 1.61
N ARG A 252 23.78 -3.91 2.19
CA ARG A 252 23.53 -5.32 2.53
C ARG A 252 22.41 -5.45 3.58
N ALA A 253 22.48 -4.70 4.67
CA ALA A 253 21.45 -4.69 5.71
C ALA A 253 20.07 -4.25 5.17
N LEU A 254 20.04 -3.26 4.26
CA LEU A 254 18.82 -2.82 3.60
C LEU A 254 18.23 -3.91 2.67
N THR A 255 19.09 -4.62 1.94
CA THR A 255 18.70 -5.74 1.06
C THR A 255 18.16 -6.93 1.87
N GLU A 256 18.76 -7.24 3.02
CA GLU A 256 18.27 -8.26 3.95
C GLU A 256 16.92 -7.84 4.58
N HIS A 257 16.75 -6.56 4.93
CA HIS A 257 15.48 -6.03 5.41
C HIS A 257 14.38 -6.06 4.35
N LEU A 258 14.69 -5.76 3.08
CA LEU A 258 13.75 -5.93 1.96
C LEU A 258 13.28 -7.38 1.85
N LYS A 259 14.18 -8.36 1.83
CA LYS A 259 13.83 -9.78 1.78
C LYS A 259 13.00 -10.22 2.99
N ALA A 260 13.27 -9.68 4.18
CA ALA A 260 12.46 -9.92 5.37
C ALA A 260 11.06 -9.30 5.28
N VAL A 261 10.91 -8.13 4.65
CA VAL A 261 9.61 -7.48 4.40
C VAL A 261 8.81 -8.23 3.34
N VAL A 262 9.40 -8.60 2.21
CA VAL A 262 8.75 -9.39 1.15
C VAL A 262 8.23 -10.72 1.71
N LYS A 263 9.06 -11.44 2.48
CA LYS A 263 8.63 -12.68 3.15
C LYS A 263 7.48 -12.45 4.15
N ASP A 264 7.52 -11.39 4.94
CA ASP A 264 6.43 -11.02 5.87
C ASP A 264 5.10 -10.70 5.14
N ILE A 265 5.19 -10.21 3.89
CA ILE A 265 4.03 -9.90 3.03
C ILE A 265 3.44 -11.18 2.43
N HIS A 266 4.24 -12.06 1.83
CA HIS A 266 3.76 -13.34 1.30
C HIS A 266 3.05 -14.18 2.37
N ILE A 267 3.67 -14.32 3.55
CA ILE A 267 3.05 -15.01 4.70
C ILE A 267 1.72 -14.35 5.12
N ALA A 268 1.61 -13.01 5.04
CA ALA A 268 0.37 -12.31 5.36
C ALA A 268 -0.73 -12.58 4.33
N ILE A 269 -0.40 -12.56 3.04
CA ILE A 269 -1.34 -12.82 1.94
C ILE A 269 -1.81 -14.29 1.99
N ASP A 270 -0.91 -15.25 2.23
CA ASP A 270 -1.24 -16.66 2.45
C ASP A 270 -2.18 -16.86 3.65
N GLN A 271 -1.90 -16.20 4.79
CA GLN A 271 -2.75 -16.29 5.98
C GLN A 271 -4.15 -15.67 5.73
N LEU A 272 -4.24 -14.58 4.96
CA LEU A 272 -5.50 -13.96 4.57
C LEU A 272 -6.30 -14.83 3.59
N LEU A 273 -5.67 -15.33 2.54
CA LEU A 273 -6.30 -16.22 1.55
C LEU A 273 -6.77 -17.51 2.20
N SER A 274 -5.92 -18.16 3.02
CA SER A 274 -6.28 -19.34 3.81
C SER A 274 -7.52 -19.08 4.68
N LEU A 275 -7.54 -17.97 5.43
CA LEU A 275 -8.69 -17.63 6.27
C LEU A 275 -9.95 -17.33 5.45
N CYS A 276 -9.84 -16.67 4.30
CA CYS A 276 -10.96 -16.47 3.35
C CYS A 276 -11.52 -17.80 2.82
N LEU A 277 -10.67 -18.73 2.40
CA LEU A 277 -11.07 -20.04 1.87
C LEU A 277 -11.69 -20.95 2.93
N LEU A 278 -11.18 -20.90 4.17
CA LEU A 278 -11.77 -21.56 5.33
C LEU A 278 -13.14 -20.96 5.69
N SER A 279 -13.25 -19.64 5.65
CA SER A 279 -14.52 -18.92 5.90
C SER A 279 -15.56 -19.24 4.82
N PHE A 280 -15.17 -19.24 3.54
CA PHE A 280 -16.07 -19.36 2.39
C PHE A 280 -15.60 -20.49 1.45
N GLU A 281 -15.92 -21.73 1.80
CA GLU A 281 -15.53 -22.93 1.04
C GLU A 281 -15.92 -22.91 -0.45
N CYS A 282 -16.95 -22.15 -0.82
CA CYS A 282 -17.35 -21.89 -2.21
C CYS A 282 -16.30 -21.13 -3.04
N LEU A 283 -15.30 -20.52 -2.41
CA LEU A 283 -14.13 -19.91 -3.05
C LEU A 283 -13.03 -20.93 -3.39
N ASN A 284 -13.13 -22.19 -2.96
CA ASN A 284 -12.08 -23.20 -3.10
C ASN A 284 -11.99 -23.86 -4.51
N THR A 285 -12.41 -23.16 -5.57
CA THR A 285 -12.13 -23.53 -6.98
C THR A 285 -10.83 -22.85 -7.45
N ALA A 286 -10.45 -22.97 -8.73
CA ALA A 286 -9.32 -22.24 -9.29
C ALA A 286 -9.64 -20.74 -9.44
N SER A 287 -10.47 -20.32 -10.41
CA SER A 287 -10.70 -18.88 -10.65
C SER A 287 -11.27 -18.13 -9.44
N SER A 288 -12.04 -18.78 -8.55
CA SER A 288 -12.50 -18.15 -7.31
C SER A 288 -11.38 -17.90 -6.28
N LYS A 289 -10.27 -18.66 -6.32
CA LYS A 289 -9.05 -18.33 -5.56
C LYS A 289 -8.34 -17.15 -6.18
N ASP A 290 -8.16 -17.17 -7.49
CA ASP A 290 -7.40 -16.17 -8.23
C ASP A 290 -8.06 -14.78 -8.07
N LEU A 291 -9.39 -14.70 -8.21
CA LEU A 291 -10.20 -13.50 -7.95
C LEU A 291 -10.19 -13.07 -6.47
N CYS A 292 -10.13 -14.02 -5.53
CA CYS A 292 -10.05 -13.73 -4.10
C CYS A 292 -8.67 -13.18 -3.72
N LEU A 293 -7.60 -13.78 -4.26
CA LEU A 293 -6.22 -13.34 -4.12
C LEU A 293 -6.03 -11.93 -4.69
N ALA A 294 -6.49 -11.67 -5.93
CA ALA A 294 -6.49 -10.34 -6.54
C ALA A 294 -7.16 -9.28 -5.65
N SER A 295 -8.33 -9.59 -5.09
CA SER A 295 -9.07 -8.70 -4.19
C SER A 295 -8.35 -8.47 -2.85
N ILE A 296 -7.63 -9.49 -2.34
CA ILE A 296 -6.81 -9.38 -1.13
C ILE A 296 -5.56 -8.55 -1.40
N GLU A 297 -4.85 -8.80 -2.51
CA GLU A 297 -3.65 -8.06 -2.93
C GLU A 297 -3.96 -6.57 -3.15
N GLU A 298 -5.03 -6.23 -3.87
CA GLU A 298 -5.42 -4.83 -4.04
C GLU A 298 -5.65 -4.14 -2.68
N ALA A 299 -6.43 -4.76 -1.80
CA ALA A 299 -6.71 -4.22 -0.48
C ALA A 299 -5.48 -4.17 0.44
N PHE A 300 -4.52 -5.08 0.25
CA PHE A 300 -3.27 -5.18 1.01
C PHE A 300 -2.25 -4.12 0.57
N PHE A 301 -1.93 -4.08 -0.72
CA PHE A 301 -0.87 -3.25 -1.29
C PHE A 301 -1.27 -1.78 -1.45
N THR A 302 -2.55 -1.46 -1.71
CA THR A 302 -2.97 -0.07 -1.96
C THR A 302 -2.46 0.96 -0.93
N PRO A 303 -2.59 0.75 0.40
CA PRO A 303 -2.02 1.67 1.39
C PRO A 303 -0.51 1.48 1.62
N LEU A 304 0.12 0.40 1.15
CA LEU A 304 1.54 0.12 1.44
C LEU A 304 2.48 0.46 0.27
N TRP A 305 1.97 0.59 -0.95
CA TRP A 305 2.80 0.60 -2.17
C TRP A 305 3.82 1.74 -2.19
N SER A 306 3.43 2.96 -1.83
CA SER A 306 4.36 4.10 -1.78
C SER A 306 5.52 3.86 -0.80
N ALA A 307 5.23 3.33 0.39
CA ALA A 307 6.23 2.99 1.40
C ALA A 307 7.12 1.80 0.98
N LEU A 308 6.56 0.82 0.25
CA LEU A 308 7.31 -0.31 -0.32
C LEU A 308 8.25 0.15 -1.43
N VAL A 309 7.76 0.94 -2.39
CA VAL A 309 8.56 1.51 -3.47
C VAL A 309 9.69 2.37 -2.91
N VAL A 310 9.50 3.14 -1.83
CA VAL A 310 10.60 3.88 -1.17
C VAL A 310 11.71 2.96 -0.65
N LEU A 311 11.42 1.70 -0.28
CA LEU A 311 12.44 0.70 0.06
C LEU A 311 13.12 0.14 -1.20
N PHE A 312 12.37 -0.32 -2.21
CA PHE A 312 12.93 -0.79 -3.48
C PHE A 312 13.80 0.27 -4.17
N ARG A 313 13.37 1.53 -4.20
CA ARG A 313 14.11 2.71 -4.72
C ARG A 313 15.45 2.97 -4.02
N ARG A 314 15.63 2.48 -2.79
CA ARG A 314 16.91 2.58 -2.07
C ARG A 314 17.82 1.39 -2.34
N VAL A 315 17.27 0.17 -2.41
CA VAL A 315 18.03 -1.04 -2.75
C VAL A 315 18.52 -1.01 -4.21
N HIS A 316 17.69 -0.53 -5.14
CA HIS A 316 18.04 -0.44 -6.57
C HIS A 316 18.51 0.96 -7.00
N ARG A 317 18.92 1.82 -6.04
CA ARG A 317 19.32 3.21 -6.29
C ARG A 317 20.33 3.36 -7.41
N GLU A 318 21.38 2.53 -7.42
CA GLU A 318 22.46 2.61 -8.41
C GLU A 318 21.97 2.28 -9.82
N ARG A 319 21.06 1.29 -9.94
CA ARG A 319 20.42 0.93 -11.21
C ARG A 319 19.51 2.05 -11.72
N GLU A 320 18.71 2.66 -10.84
CA GLU A 320 17.93 3.86 -11.20
C GLU A 320 18.81 5.03 -11.64
N GLN A 321 19.97 5.24 -11.00
CA GLN A 321 20.90 6.31 -11.38
C GLN A 321 21.56 6.05 -12.75
N ALA A 322 21.94 4.80 -13.06
CA ALA A 322 22.46 4.42 -14.37
C ALA A 322 21.38 4.60 -15.47
N PHE A 323 20.16 4.13 -15.20
CA PHE A 323 19.01 4.30 -16.09
C PHE A 323 18.64 5.77 -16.32
N GLU A 324 18.62 6.60 -15.27
CA GLU A 324 18.38 8.04 -15.37
C GLU A 324 19.48 8.77 -16.16
N ALA A 325 20.75 8.35 -16.01
CA ALA A 325 21.86 8.90 -16.79
C ALA A 325 21.75 8.57 -18.29
N SER A 326 21.39 7.34 -18.64
CA SER A 326 21.06 6.95 -20.01
C SER A 326 19.86 7.73 -20.56
N MET A 327 18.80 7.86 -19.78
CA MET A 327 17.61 8.66 -20.12
C MET A 327 17.91 10.14 -20.34
N LYS A 328 18.88 10.71 -19.62
CA LYS A 328 19.40 12.07 -19.88
C LYS A 328 20.23 12.14 -21.17
N ARG A 329 21.02 11.11 -21.47
CA ARG A 329 21.87 10.99 -22.69
C ARG A 329 21.05 10.79 -23.97
N TYR A 330 19.97 10.01 -23.91
CA TYR A 330 19.11 9.63 -25.04
C TYR A 330 17.76 10.37 -25.08
N ARG A 331 17.63 11.52 -24.40
CA ARG A 331 16.38 12.30 -24.31
C ARG A 331 15.72 12.58 -25.66
N ASP A 332 16.55 13.01 -26.61
CA ASP A 332 16.17 13.50 -27.93
C ASP A 332 16.51 12.49 -29.04
N ALA A 333 16.76 11.23 -28.67
CA ALA A 333 17.06 10.13 -29.58
C ALA A 333 15.82 9.74 -30.43
N SER A 334 16.08 9.31 -31.66
CA SER A 334 15.09 8.66 -32.53
C SER A 334 14.99 7.15 -32.23
N PRO A 335 13.97 6.44 -32.77
CA PRO A 335 13.91 4.98 -32.65
C PRO A 335 15.15 4.27 -33.26
N ALA A 336 15.74 4.82 -34.33
CA ALA A 336 16.92 4.23 -34.96
C ALA A 336 18.17 4.28 -34.07
N ASP A 337 18.32 5.33 -33.24
CA ASP A 337 19.49 5.51 -32.36
C ASP A 337 19.55 4.49 -31.21
N VAL A 338 18.47 3.73 -31.01
CA VAL A 338 18.38 2.59 -30.07
C VAL A 338 18.08 1.26 -30.78
N GLY A 339 18.31 1.20 -32.09
CA GLY A 339 18.29 -0.04 -32.88
C GLY A 339 16.93 -0.44 -33.47
N VAL A 340 15.88 0.39 -33.39
CA VAL A 340 14.58 0.06 -34.02
C VAL A 340 14.74 0.07 -35.55
N PRO A 341 14.39 -1.02 -36.26
CA PRO A 341 14.47 -1.06 -37.72
C PRO A 341 13.57 -0.02 -38.40
N LEU A 342 14.06 0.60 -39.48
CA LEU A 342 13.36 1.66 -40.23
C LEU A 342 11.97 1.27 -40.74
N LYS A 343 11.72 -0.04 -40.94
CA LYS A 343 10.42 -0.63 -41.32
C LYS A 343 9.34 -0.50 -40.22
N LEU A 344 9.74 -0.22 -38.97
CA LEU A 344 8.89 -0.21 -37.76
C LEU A 344 8.66 1.20 -37.20
N PHE A 345 8.96 2.27 -37.94
CA PHE A 345 8.52 3.62 -37.56
C PHE A 345 8.38 4.50 -38.82
N PRO A 346 7.60 5.58 -38.79
CA PRO A 346 7.48 6.49 -39.93
C PRO A 346 8.76 7.30 -40.09
N GLY A 347 9.30 7.33 -41.32
CA GLY A 347 10.49 8.13 -41.67
C GLY A 347 10.21 9.62 -41.89
N ASP A 348 8.94 10.01 -41.95
CA ASP A 348 8.48 11.39 -42.10
C ASP A 348 7.75 11.82 -40.80
N PRO A 349 8.21 12.87 -40.09
CA PRO A 349 7.56 13.33 -38.86
C PRO A 349 6.17 13.92 -39.09
N ASP A 350 5.86 14.47 -40.27
CA ASP A 350 4.55 15.08 -40.55
C ASP A 350 3.44 14.01 -40.64
N ALA A 351 3.80 12.74 -40.89
CA ALA A 351 2.87 11.61 -40.93
C ALA A 351 2.15 11.35 -39.59
N LEU A 352 2.70 11.80 -38.46
CA LEU A 352 2.16 11.58 -37.11
C LEU A 352 1.31 12.73 -36.55
N GLN A 353 0.98 13.74 -37.36
CA GLN A 353 0.09 14.85 -36.97
C GLN A 353 0.54 15.61 -35.69
N GLY A 354 1.84 15.63 -35.41
CA GLY A 354 2.43 16.27 -34.22
C GLY A 354 2.67 15.34 -33.02
N SER A 355 2.29 14.06 -33.11
CA SER A 355 2.72 12.99 -32.19
C SER A 355 4.12 12.47 -32.57
N TYR A 356 4.72 11.64 -31.72
CA TYR A 356 5.99 10.94 -32.00
C TYR A 356 5.79 9.41 -31.98
N PRO A 357 6.68 8.61 -32.60
CA PRO A 357 6.49 7.16 -32.70
C PRO A 357 6.24 6.50 -31.33
N TYR A 358 5.29 5.58 -31.26
CA TYR A 358 4.93 4.84 -30.04
C TYR A 358 4.46 5.70 -28.84
N GLU A 359 4.04 6.96 -29.04
CA GLU A 359 3.59 7.82 -27.94
C GLU A 359 2.47 7.18 -27.09
N SER A 360 1.52 6.46 -27.70
CA SER A 360 0.44 5.74 -26.99
C SER A 360 0.97 4.74 -25.96
N ALA A 361 1.95 3.92 -26.34
CA ALA A 361 2.61 2.97 -25.43
C ALA A 361 3.40 3.68 -24.33
N VAL A 362 4.02 4.83 -24.64
CA VAL A 362 4.71 5.67 -23.64
C VAL A 362 3.72 6.29 -22.64
N GLN A 363 2.54 6.70 -23.10
CA GLN A 363 1.49 7.25 -22.23
C GLN A 363 0.87 6.16 -21.34
N GLU A 364 0.68 4.94 -21.84
CA GLU A 364 0.25 3.78 -21.03
C GLU A 364 1.31 3.41 -19.99
N LEU A 365 2.58 3.26 -20.36
CA LEU A 365 3.65 2.91 -19.40
C LEU A 365 3.82 3.95 -18.26
N LYS A 366 3.47 5.22 -18.52
CA LYS A 366 3.41 6.30 -17.50
C LYS A 366 2.26 6.13 -16.49
N LEU A 367 1.32 5.20 -16.70
CA LEU A 367 0.29 4.85 -15.72
C LEU A 367 0.77 3.84 -14.69
N LEU A 368 1.78 3.02 -15.01
CA LEU A 368 2.34 1.99 -14.12
C LEU A 368 2.74 2.58 -12.76
N VAL A 369 3.45 3.70 -12.75
CA VAL A 369 3.92 4.41 -11.54
C VAL A 369 2.81 5.10 -10.74
N LYS A 370 1.55 5.10 -11.23
CA LYS A 370 0.39 5.73 -10.56
C LYS A 370 -0.52 4.72 -9.85
N ASP A 371 -0.45 3.45 -10.20
CA ASP A 371 -1.19 2.40 -9.49
C ASP A 371 -0.47 1.98 -8.20
N CYS A 372 -1.17 1.27 -7.33
CA CYS A 372 -0.64 0.66 -6.11
C CYS A 372 -0.85 -0.87 -6.05
N CYS A 373 -1.60 -1.46 -6.99
CA CYS A 373 -1.82 -2.90 -7.09
C CYS A 373 -0.80 -3.55 -8.05
N PRO A 374 -0.04 -4.58 -7.63
CA PRO A 374 0.89 -5.30 -8.51
C PRO A 374 0.24 -5.83 -9.79
N GLN A 375 -0.94 -6.46 -9.69
CA GLN A 375 -1.61 -7.08 -10.82
C GLN A 375 -2.00 -6.05 -11.90
N ARG A 376 -2.54 -4.89 -11.52
CA ARG A 376 -2.88 -3.83 -12.48
C ARG A 376 -1.66 -3.16 -13.12
N LYS A 377 -0.51 -3.16 -12.45
CA LYS A 377 0.78 -2.75 -13.04
C LYS A 377 1.25 -3.77 -14.07
N LEU A 378 1.11 -5.07 -13.79
CA LEU A 378 1.40 -6.14 -14.75
C LEU A 378 0.50 -6.05 -15.99
N GLU A 379 -0.81 -5.83 -15.81
CA GLU A 379 -1.76 -5.52 -16.89
C GLU A 379 -1.37 -4.26 -17.68
N CYS A 380 -0.80 -3.24 -17.03
CA CYS A 380 -0.30 -2.02 -17.68
C CYS A 380 0.92 -2.30 -18.56
N ILE A 381 1.84 -3.18 -18.14
CA ILE A 381 2.95 -3.65 -18.98
C ILE A 381 2.40 -4.44 -20.20
N VAL A 382 1.46 -5.36 -19.98
CA VAL A 382 0.83 -6.13 -21.06
C VAL A 382 0.10 -5.21 -22.07
N ARG A 383 -0.65 -4.20 -21.58
CA ARG A 383 -1.27 -3.18 -22.44
C ARG A 383 -0.24 -2.34 -23.18
N THR A 384 0.87 -1.97 -22.54
CA THR A 384 2.00 -1.26 -23.18
C THR A 384 2.58 -2.07 -24.35
N LEU A 385 2.85 -3.36 -24.16
CA LEU A 385 3.41 -4.21 -25.23
C LEU A 385 2.39 -4.46 -26.35
N ARG A 386 1.11 -4.64 -26.04
CA ARG A 386 0.05 -4.76 -27.06
C ARG A 386 -0.11 -3.46 -27.88
N LEU A 387 0.07 -2.29 -27.27
CA LEU A 387 0.14 -1.00 -27.99
C LEU A 387 1.39 -0.88 -28.86
N ILE A 388 2.56 -1.34 -28.39
CA ILE A 388 3.77 -1.44 -29.22
C ILE A 388 3.50 -2.31 -30.45
N CYS A 389 2.84 -3.46 -30.29
CA CYS A 389 2.53 -4.35 -31.40
C CYS A 389 1.62 -3.69 -32.44
N ALA A 390 0.51 -3.09 -32.00
CA ALA A 390 -0.41 -2.38 -32.89
C ALA A 390 0.30 -1.25 -33.67
N CYS A 391 1.07 -0.39 -32.99
CA CYS A 391 1.78 0.70 -33.65
C CYS A 391 2.81 0.21 -34.67
N ALA A 392 3.57 -0.85 -34.38
CA ALA A 392 4.55 -1.36 -35.32
C ALA A 392 3.90 -2.06 -36.53
N GLU A 393 2.75 -2.73 -36.34
CA GLU A 393 1.94 -3.28 -37.45
C GLU A 393 1.37 -2.17 -38.35
N ASP A 394 0.86 -1.08 -37.77
CA ASP A 394 0.42 0.11 -38.51
C ASP A 394 1.59 0.73 -39.32
N TYR A 395 2.74 0.93 -38.68
CA TYR A 395 3.92 1.52 -39.34
C TYR A 395 4.45 0.64 -40.49
N ARG A 396 4.37 -0.70 -40.37
CA ARG A 396 4.67 -1.60 -41.49
C ARG A 396 3.67 -1.49 -42.63
N CYS A 397 2.38 -1.38 -42.34
CA CYS A 397 1.35 -1.18 -43.36
C CYS A 397 1.54 0.13 -44.16
N LEU A 398 2.14 1.16 -43.56
CA LEU A 398 2.51 2.40 -44.27
C LEU A 398 3.70 2.23 -45.23
N HIS A 399 4.62 1.30 -44.94
CA HIS A 399 5.80 1.02 -45.80
C HIS A 399 5.53 -0.06 -46.87
N GLU A 400 4.66 -1.05 -46.60
CA GLU A 400 4.39 -2.21 -47.48
C GLU A 400 3.20 -2.01 -48.45
N VAL A 401 3.17 -0.91 -49.20
CA VAL A 401 2.00 -0.47 -50.03
C VAL A 401 1.53 -1.50 -51.09
N ASP A 402 2.44 -2.26 -51.70
CA ASP A 402 2.14 -3.24 -52.77
C ASP A 402 2.26 -4.73 -52.32
N SER A 403 2.31 -4.99 -51.01
CA SER A 403 2.54 -6.32 -50.42
C SER A 403 1.21 -7.00 -50.03
N PRO A 404 1.01 -8.31 -50.32
CA PRO A 404 -0.19 -9.02 -49.90
C PRO A 404 -0.17 -9.32 -48.39
N GLN A 405 -0.69 -8.38 -47.59
CA GLN A 405 -1.04 -8.46 -46.15
C GLN A 405 -0.47 -9.66 -45.40
N LYS A 406 0.85 -9.69 -45.22
CA LYS A 406 1.48 -10.60 -44.26
C LYS A 406 1.47 -9.95 -42.88
N ILE A 407 0.59 -10.44 -42.02
CA ILE A 407 0.67 -10.25 -40.56
C ILE A 407 1.92 -11.01 -40.06
N ALA A 408 3.08 -10.43 -40.34
CA ALA A 408 4.37 -10.93 -39.92
C ALA A 408 4.63 -10.38 -38.52
N ALA A 409 4.15 -11.13 -37.52
CA ALA A 409 4.27 -10.81 -36.11
C ALA A 409 5.71 -10.40 -35.74
N ILE A 410 5.80 -9.44 -34.83
CA ILE A 410 7.05 -8.84 -34.36
C ILE A 410 7.87 -9.91 -33.63
N GLY A 411 9.10 -10.13 -34.08
CA GLY A 411 10.04 -11.01 -33.37
C GLY A 411 10.56 -10.37 -32.08
N ALA A 412 11.08 -11.17 -31.15
CA ALA A 412 11.69 -10.64 -29.93
C ALA A 412 12.83 -9.63 -30.24
N ASP A 413 13.57 -9.87 -31.32
CA ASP A 413 14.65 -9.02 -31.82
C ASP A 413 14.15 -7.67 -32.37
N ASP A 414 12.94 -7.63 -32.93
CA ASP A 414 12.26 -6.39 -33.35
C ASP A 414 11.63 -5.66 -32.13
N LEU A 415 11.15 -6.41 -31.13
CA LEU A 415 10.43 -5.89 -29.96
C LEU A 415 11.33 -5.17 -28.94
N LEU A 416 12.48 -5.76 -28.59
CA LEU A 416 13.32 -5.25 -27.50
C LEU A 416 13.87 -3.82 -27.75
N PRO A 417 14.31 -3.45 -28.98
CA PRO A 417 14.65 -2.06 -29.30
C PRO A 417 13.49 -1.09 -29.13
N ILE A 418 12.27 -1.47 -29.54
CA ILE A 418 11.09 -0.61 -29.41
C ILE A 418 10.71 -0.42 -27.94
N LEU A 419 10.72 -1.49 -27.15
CA LEU A 419 10.42 -1.42 -25.72
C LEU A 419 11.46 -0.58 -24.97
N SER A 420 12.72 -0.62 -25.41
CA SER A 420 13.79 0.24 -24.90
C SER A 420 13.55 1.73 -25.26
N PHE A 421 13.15 2.03 -26.50
CA PHE A 421 12.73 3.37 -26.90
C PHE A 421 11.56 3.89 -26.04
N VAL A 422 10.53 3.06 -25.83
CA VAL A 422 9.36 3.40 -25.03
C VAL A 422 9.73 3.65 -23.56
N ALA A 423 10.61 2.83 -22.97
CA ALA A 423 11.08 3.01 -21.60
C ALA A 423 11.92 4.30 -21.41
N LEU A 424 12.79 4.64 -22.38
CA LEU A 424 13.52 5.92 -22.39
C LEU A 424 12.57 7.12 -22.47
N ARG A 425 11.59 7.09 -23.37
CA ARG A 425 10.58 8.16 -23.56
C ARG A 425 9.56 8.23 -22.41
N CYS A 426 9.46 7.19 -21.58
CA CYS A 426 8.63 7.16 -20.39
C CYS A 426 9.04 8.21 -19.34
N GLN A 427 10.32 8.58 -19.26
CA GLN A 427 10.84 9.59 -18.33
C GLN A 427 10.60 9.25 -16.83
N CYS A 428 10.46 7.96 -16.50
CA CYS A 428 10.24 7.47 -15.13
C CYS A 428 11.37 6.51 -14.70
N PRO A 429 12.44 6.98 -14.03
CA PRO A 429 13.49 6.11 -13.50
C PRO A 429 12.99 5.04 -12.52
N GLN A 430 11.90 5.35 -11.82
CA GLN A 430 11.17 4.46 -10.92
C GLN A 430 10.80 3.08 -11.50
N LEU A 431 10.71 2.95 -12.84
CA LEU A 431 10.40 1.69 -13.51
C LEU A 431 11.33 0.54 -13.09
N VAL A 432 12.61 0.80 -12.82
CA VAL A 432 13.57 -0.22 -12.38
C VAL A 432 13.14 -0.83 -11.04
N SER A 433 12.79 0.00 -10.07
CA SER A 433 12.31 -0.45 -8.75
C SER A 433 10.89 -1.00 -8.75
N GLU A 434 10.01 -0.48 -9.61
CA GLU A 434 8.66 -1.02 -9.78
C GLU A 434 8.70 -2.42 -10.38
N CYS A 435 9.47 -2.65 -11.46
CA CYS A 435 9.58 -3.98 -12.07
C CYS A 435 10.26 -4.99 -11.14
N ALA A 436 11.25 -4.58 -10.32
CA ALA A 436 11.81 -5.43 -9.27
C ALA A 436 10.78 -5.77 -8.17
N ALA A 437 9.90 -4.83 -7.81
CA ALA A 437 8.80 -5.10 -6.88
C ALA A 437 7.72 -6.01 -7.48
N LEU A 438 7.48 -5.97 -8.79
CA LEU A 438 6.58 -6.91 -9.47
C LEU A 438 7.15 -8.34 -9.51
N GLU A 439 8.45 -8.49 -9.76
CA GLU A 439 9.13 -9.80 -9.70
C GLU A 439 9.04 -10.45 -8.31
N GLU A 440 9.16 -9.65 -7.24
CA GLU A 440 9.08 -10.14 -5.85
C GLU A 440 7.64 -10.34 -5.32
N PHE A 441 6.60 -9.75 -5.95
CA PHE A 441 5.21 -9.78 -5.44
C PHE A 441 4.17 -10.46 -6.34
N ILE A 442 4.40 -10.61 -7.65
CA ILE A 442 3.46 -11.32 -8.53
C ILE A 442 3.57 -12.83 -8.29
N HIS A 443 2.45 -13.47 -7.98
CA HIS A 443 2.38 -14.93 -7.80
C HIS A 443 2.87 -15.70 -9.04
N GLU A 444 3.72 -16.71 -8.83
CA GLU A 444 4.46 -17.46 -9.87
C GLU A 444 3.58 -17.94 -11.04
N GLY A 445 2.30 -18.28 -10.78
CA GLY A 445 1.35 -18.70 -11.80
C GLY A 445 1.15 -17.69 -12.94
N TYR A 446 1.24 -16.38 -12.68
CA TYR A 446 1.18 -15.34 -13.71
C TYR A 446 2.54 -15.13 -14.40
N LEU A 447 3.65 -15.39 -13.70
CA LEU A 447 5.00 -15.26 -14.26
C LEU A 447 5.34 -16.35 -15.29
N ILE A 448 4.54 -17.41 -15.37
CA ILE A 448 4.63 -18.48 -16.39
C ILE A 448 3.88 -18.10 -17.69
N GLY A 449 3.03 -17.05 -17.66
CA GLY A 449 2.13 -16.64 -18.76
C GLY A 449 2.70 -15.61 -19.75
N GLU A 450 1.79 -15.00 -20.54
CA GLU A 450 2.10 -13.83 -21.39
C GLU A 450 2.61 -12.67 -20.52
N GLU A 451 2.01 -12.52 -19.35
CA GLU A 451 2.25 -11.50 -18.35
C GLU A 451 3.71 -11.53 -17.86
N GLY A 452 4.21 -12.72 -17.51
CA GLY A 452 5.61 -12.94 -17.12
C GLY A 452 6.59 -12.68 -18.26
N TYR A 453 6.25 -13.07 -19.50
CA TYR A 453 7.04 -12.72 -20.68
C TYR A 453 7.08 -11.20 -20.90
N CYS A 454 5.96 -10.49 -20.72
CA CYS A 454 5.92 -9.02 -20.82
C CYS A 454 6.76 -8.32 -19.75
N LEU A 455 6.70 -8.77 -18.49
CA LEU A 455 7.55 -8.25 -17.41
C LEU A 455 9.04 -8.50 -17.69
N THR A 456 9.41 -9.73 -18.04
CA THR A 456 10.80 -10.11 -18.38
C THR A 456 11.34 -9.31 -19.57
N SER A 457 10.50 -9.05 -20.58
CA SER A 457 10.87 -8.22 -21.73
C SER A 457 11.15 -6.77 -21.31
N LEU A 458 10.31 -6.20 -20.44
CA LEU A 458 10.54 -4.84 -19.92
C LEU A 458 11.81 -4.79 -19.05
N GLN A 459 12.01 -5.76 -18.15
CA GLN A 459 13.23 -5.84 -17.34
C GLN A 459 14.50 -5.95 -18.19
N SER A 460 14.45 -6.71 -19.29
CA SER A 460 15.54 -6.80 -20.28
C SER A 460 15.81 -5.45 -20.97
N ALA A 461 14.76 -4.71 -21.35
CA ALA A 461 14.89 -3.37 -21.93
C ALA A 461 15.48 -2.36 -20.93
N LEU A 462 15.05 -2.40 -19.66
CA LEU A 462 15.61 -1.58 -18.58
C LEU A 462 17.10 -1.89 -18.36
N ALA A 463 17.48 -3.17 -18.28
CA ALA A 463 18.87 -3.59 -18.10
C ALA A 463 19.78 -3.21 -19.29
N TYR A 464 19.26 -3.27 -20.52
CA TYR A 464 19.95 -2.72 -21.70
C TYR A 464 20.19 -1.21 -21.54
N ILE A 465 19.17 -0.44 -21.16
CA ILE A 465 19.29 1.02 -20.96
C ILE A 465 20.27 1.36 -19.82
N GLU A 466 20.29 0.60 -18.72
CA GLU A 466 21.27 0.76 -17.65
C GLU A 466 22.72 0.66 -18.19
N SER A 467 22.98 -0.29 -19.11
CA SER A 467 24.30 -0.48 -19.73
C SER A 467 24.71 0.66 -20.68
N LEU A 468 23.76 1.41 -21.24
CA LEU A 468 24.04 2.56 -22.11
C LEU A 468 24.70 3.74 -21.39
N CYS A 469 24.77 3.74 -20.06
CA CYS A 469 25.46 4.76 -19.27
C CYS A 469 26.97 4.46 -19.17
N THR A 470 27.30 3.21 -18.84
CA THR A 470 28.67 2.68 -18.72
C THR A 470 29.32 2.43 -20.08
N GLY A 471 28.53 2.24 -21.14
CA GLY A 471 29.01 2.34 -22.51
C GLY A 471 29.66 3.70 -22.78
N GLY A 472 30.90 3.68 -23.27
CA GLY A 472 31.52 4.83 -23.92
C GLY A 472 30.74 5.25 -25.18
N ALA A 473 30.96 6.46 -25.67
CA ALA A 473 30.23 6.98 -26.82
C ALA A 473 30.29 6.02 -28.03
N PRO A 474 29.17 5.80 -28.74
CA PRO A 474 29.11 4.81 -29.82
C PRO A 474 30.08 5.19 -30.95
N HIS A 475 31.13 4.38 -31.11
CA HIS A 475 31.93 4.40 -32.32
C HIS A 475 31.07 3.81 -33.46
N PRO A 476 30.92 4.49 -34.62
CA PRO A 476 30.01 4.09 -35.68
C PRO A 476 30.58 2.95 -36.53
N ALA A 477 30.94 1.84 -35.90
CA ALA A 477 31.59 0.68 -36.49
C ALA A 477 31.19 -0.65 -35.83
N ASP A 478 30.91 -0.66 -34.53
CA ASP A 478 30.59 -1.89 -33.78
C ASP A 478 29.07 -2.06 -33.62
N ASN A 479 28.44 -2.71 -34.61
CA ASN A 479 27.10 -3.29 -34.47
C ASN A 479 27.19 -4.64 -33.72
N PRO A 480 26.49 -4.82 -32.59
CA PRO A 480 26.24 -6.13 -31.99
C PRO A 480 24.86 -6.70 -32.40
N PHE A 481 24.41 -6.39 -33.62
CA PHE A 481 23.19 -6.86 -34.28
C PHE A 481 23.50 -7.21 -35.74
#